data_AF-A0A3L7T5B6-F1
#
_entry.id   AF-A0A3L7T5B6-F1
#
_cell.length_a   1.000
_cell.length_b   1.000
_cell.length_c   1.000
_cell.angle_alpha   90.00
_cell.angle_beta   90.00
_cell.angle_gamma   90.00
#
_symmetry.space_group_name_H-M   'P 1'
#
loop_
_entity.id
_entity.type
_entity.pdbx_description
1 polymer ?
#
loop_
_entity_poly.entity_id
_entity_poly.type
_entity_poly.pdbx_seq_one_letter_code
_entity_poly.pdbx_strand_id
1 'polypeptide(L)'
;MKLDGRVKVITSAAGGGELKLAGNSIAKTDPKAVTTLPVLYDVIQYLGADFPCGVRQRKARPSDADLDSCYVTLCERLDEVFLACGDLSGKIATAASAREVRGLKGKEGQGHPMMRPVIQKAVGRVLKEITEQGQLTREEVLHRLSKLDWSLASGPWCSVFNVANSRMAVGKDNTELLLTMLHAHLAPSSLQAIKNARRDYKEITGRQYSISEADLAHAIVGVAPARPVVGTDVIEELSEVAQSELNEVESDSETD
;
A
#
# COMPACT_ATOMS: atom_id res chain seq x y z
N MET A 1 -12.03 -5.43 6.08
CA MET A 1 -11.33 -5.49 7.40
C MET A 1 -12.22 -5.34 8.64
N LYS A 2 -13.52 -5.03 8.51
CA LYS A 2 -14.40 -4.56 9.60
C LYS A 2 -14.84 -5.63 10.63
N LEU A 3 -14.39 -6.88 10.48
CA LEU A 3 -14.74 -7.98 11.39
C LEU A 3 -13.73 -8.11 12.53
N ASP A 4 -14.22 -8.52 13.70
CA ASP A 4 -13.39 -8.68 14.90
C ASP A 4 -12.25 -9.70 14.71
N GLY A 5 -11.08 -9.37 15.27
CA GLY A 5 -9.86 -10.17 15.21
C GLY A 5 -9.12 -10.19 13.87
N ARG A 6 -9.56 -9.43 12.85
CA ARG A 6 -8.86 -9.34 11.55
C ARG A 6 -7.63 -8.44 11.58
N VAL A 7 -7.62 -7.45 12.46
CA VAL A 7 -6.48 -6.57 12.73
C VAL A 7 -5.96 -6.89 14.12
N LYS A 8 -4.72 -7.36 14.21
CA LYS A 8 -4.10 -7.64 15.50
C LYS A 8 -3.48 -6.37 16.08
N VAL A 9 -3.97 -5.96 17.23
CA VAL A 9 -3.48 -4.77 17.97
C VAL A 9 -2.56 -5.19 19.12
N ILE A 10 -2.94 -6.23 19.86
CA ILE A 10 -2.21 -6.74 21.02
C ILE A 10 -1.76 -8.18 20.74
N THR A 11 -0.51 -8.51 21.07
CA THR A 11 0.06 -9.85 20.88
C THR A 11 -0.04 -10.74 22.10
N SER A 12 0.06 -10.18 23.30
CA SER A 12 -0.14 -10.87 24.57
C SER A 12 -0.37 -9.84 25.67
N ALA A 13 -1.18 -10.18 26.66
CA ALA A 13 -1.10 -9.57 27.98
C ALA A 13 -0.01 -10.34 28.75
N ALA A 14 1.11 -9.69 29.07
CA ALA A 14 2.08 -10.28 29.99
C ALA A 14 1.48 -10.28 31.41
N GLY A 15 1.86 -11.25 32.24
CA GLY A 15 1.45 -11.26 33.65
C GLY A 15 1.87 -9.94 34.31
N GLY A 16 0.95 -9.30 35.04
CA GLY A 16 1.18 -7.99 35.68
C GLY A 16 0.48 -6.79 35.01
N GLY A 17 -0.32 -7.00 33.95
CA GLY A 17 -1.10 -5.92 33.32
C GLY A 17 -0.39 -5.20 32.17
N GLU A 18 0.82 -5.62 31.81
CA GLU A 18 1.53 -5.08 30.64
C GLU A 18 0.95 -5.64 29.33
N LEU A 19 0.58 -4.73 28.43
CA LEU A 19 0.10 -5.06 27.09
C LEU A 19 1.23 -4.95 26.06
N LYS A 20 1.51 -6.04 25.34
CA LYS A 20 2.48 -6.00 24.24
C LYS A 20 1.77 -5.73 22.91
N LEU A 21 2.05 -4.57 22.32
CA LEU A 21 1.54 -4.21 21.00
C LEU A 21 2.04 -5.17 19.91
N ALA A 22 1.22 -5.38 18.89
CA ALA A 22 1.59 -6.19 17.75
C ALA A 22 2.67 -5.51 16.91
N GLY A 23 3.76 -6.24 16.63
CA GLY A 23 4.79 -5.80 15.70
C GLY A 23 4.37 -5.98 14.24
N ASN A 24 5.31 -5.81 13.30
CA ASN A 24 5.08 -5.93 11.85
C ASN A 24 4.97 -7.38 11.33
N SER A 25 4.55 -8.33 12.18
CA SER A 25 4.47 -9.74 11.82
C SER A 25 3.28 -10.43 12.47
N ILE A 26 2.77 -11.47 11.81
CA ILE A 26 1.67 -12.29 12.30
C ILE A 26 2.16 -13.72 12.41
N ALA A 27 1.90 -14.36 13.54
CA ALA A 27 2.22 -15.76 13.74
C ALA A 27 1.48 -16.63 12.71
N LYS A 28 2.16 -17.63 12.14
CA LYS A 28 1.57 -18.56 11.16
C LYS A 28 0.34 -19.30 11.72
N THR A 29 0.30 -19.48 13.04
CA THR A 29 -0.76 -20.17 13.78
C THR A 29 -1.93 -19.26 14.14
N ASP A 30 -1.87 -17.95 13.87
CA ASP A 30 -2.92 -17.02 14.25
C ASP A 30 -4.23 -17.34 13.49
N PRO A 31 -5.34 -17.62 14.20
CA PRO A 31 -6.54 -18.16 13.57
C PRO A 31 -7.31 -17.13 12.75
N LYS A 32 -7.13 -15.83 13.00
CA LYS A 32 -8.02 -14.77 12.46
C LYS A 32 -7.29 -13.61 11.78
N ALA A 33 -6.13 -13.20 12.28
CA ALA A 33 -5.51 -11.93 11.93
C ALA A 33 -4.96 -11.89 10.50
N VAL A 34 -5.39 -10.91 9.72
CA VAL A 34 -4.92 -10.70 8.34
C VAL A 34 -3.74 -9.74 8.33
N THR A 35 -3.84 -8.72 9.18
CA THR A 35 -2.85 -7.66 9.32
C THR A 35 -2.64 -7.32 10.79
N THR A 36 -1.71 -6.43 11.06
CA THR A 36 -1.46 -5.83 12.37
C THR A 36 -1.70 -4.34 12.28
N LEU A 37 -2.04 -3.68 13.38
CA LEU A 37 -2.33 -2.25 13.38
C LEU A 37 -1.22 -1.38 12.72
N PRO A 38 0.09 -1.59 13.00
CA PRO A 38 1.14 -0.79 12.35
C PRO A 38 1.17 -0.96 10.82
N VAL A 39 0.92 -2.18 10.35
CA VAL A 39 0.92 -2.51 8.92
C VAL A 39 -0.29 -1.90 8.23
N LEU A 40 -1.47 -2.01 8.86
CA LEU A 40 -2.68 -1.37 8.36
C LEU A 40 -2.49 0.15 8.28
N TYR A 41 -1.87 0.75 9.29
CA TYR A 41 -1.56 2.19 9.32
C TYR A 41 -0.69 2.61 8.13
N ASP A 42 0.38 1.86 7.83
CA ASP A 42 1.22 2.14 6.66
C ASP A 42 0.42 2.02 5.35
N VAL A 43 -0.42 0.97 5.23
CA VAL A 43 -1.25 0.76 4.04
C VAL A 43 -2.25 1.90 3.84
N ILE A 44 -2.98 2.31 4.86
CA ILE A 44 -3.95 3.41 4.74
C ILE A 44 -3.26 4.74 4.42
N GLN A 45 -2.03 4.97 4.91
CA GLN A 45 -1.26 6.16 4.52
C GLN A 45 -0.92 6.16 3.03
N TYR A 46 -0.60 5.00 2.45
CA TYR A 46 -0.41 4.91 1.00
C TYR A 46 -1.71 5.11 0.22
N LEU A 47 -2.82 4.53 0.71
CA LEU A 47 -4.11 4.61 0.04
C LEU A 47 -4.77 5.99 0.09
N GLY A 48 -4.49 6.78 1.13
CA GLY A 48 -4.99 8.16 1.30
C GLY A 48 -3.94 9.23 1.00
N ALA A 49 -2.98 8.95 0.12
CA ALA A 49 -1.88 9.88 -0.18
C ALA A 49 -2.35 11.24 -0.72
N ASP A 50 -3.51 11.27 -1.37
CA ASP A 50 -4.21 12.41 -1.96
C ASP A 50 -5.12 13.17 -0.97
N PHE A 51 -5.22 12.72 0.29
CA PHE A 51 -6.06 13.39 1.28
C PHE A 51 -5.52 14.78 1.69
N PRO A 52 -6.38 15.66 2.24
CA PRO A 52 -5.96 16.97 2.73
C PRO A 52 -4.75 16.89 3.66
N CYS A 53 -3.86 17.88 3.60
CA CYS A 53 -2.64 17.91 4.40
C CYS A 53 -2.92 17.80 5.91
N GLY A 54 -4.03 18.39 6.39
CA GLY A 54 -4.47 18.29 7.79
C GLY A 54 -4.70 16.85 8.25
N VAL A 55 -5.24 15.98 7.38
CA VAL A 55 -5.47 14.54 7.65
C VAL A 55 -4.15 13.74 7.63
N ARG A 56 -3.19 14.15 6.79
CA ARG A 56 -1.90 13.46 6.66
C ARG A 56 -0.90 13.83 7.76
N GLN A 57 -1.06 14.99 8.40
CA GLN A 57 -0.16 15.48 9.44
C GLN A 57 -0.42 14.82 10.80
N ARG A 58 0.57 14.09 11.32
CA ARG A 58 0.46 13.43 12.65
C ARG A 58 0.28 14.40 13.84
N LYS A 59 0.66 15.67 13.67
CA LYS A 59 0.65 16.67 14.75
C LYS A 59 -0.56 17.61 14.70
N ALA A 60 -1.36 17.56 13.63
CA ALA A 60 -2.55 18.37 13.48
C ALA A 60 -3.78 17.48 13.72
N ARG A 61 -4.79 18.01 14.43
CA ARG A 61 -6.09 17.34 14.53
C ARG A 61 -6.91 17.73 13.29
N PRO A 62 -7.31 16.77 12.43
CA PRO A 62 -8.21 17.07 11.31
C PRO A 62 -9.61 17.40 11.83
N SER A 63 -10.43 18.08 11.01
CA SER A 63 -11.82 18.31 11.37
C SER A 63 -12.59 16.99 11.43
N ASP A 64 -13.64 16.91 12.25
CA ASP A 64 -14.46 15.69 12.35
C ASP A 64 -15.10 15.34 10.98
N ALA A 65 -15.49 16.35 10.18
CA ALA A 65 -16.00 16.16 8.82
C ALA A 65 -14.95 15.58 7.85
N ASP A 66 -13.69 16.04 7.93
CA ASP A 66 -12.60 15.48 7.13
C ASP A 66 -12.35 14.02 7.53
N LEU A 67 -12.39 13.71 8.83
CA LEU A 67 -12.18 12.36 9.33
C LEU A 67 -13.25 11.40 8.82
N ASP A 68 -14.53 11.78 8.89
CA ASP A 68 -15.64 10.94 8.43
C ASP A 68 -15.57 10.68 6.92
N SER A 69 -15.36 11.73 6.12
CA SER A 69 -15.22 11.62 4.66
C SER A 69 -14.01 10.76 4.25
N CYS A 70 -12.85 11.00 4.87
CA CYS A 70 -11.64 10.23 4.62
C CYS A 70 -11.79 8.77 5.07
N TYR A 71 -12.49 8.51 6.17
CA TYR A 71 -12.72 7.16 6.68
C TYR A 71 -13.57 6.32 5.72
N VAL A 72 -14.68 6.88 5.22
CA VAL A 72 -15.52 6.20 4.22
C VAL A 72 -14.70 5.87 2.97
N THR A 73 -14.00 6.87 2.44
CA THR A 73 -13.16 6.72 1.25
C THR A 73 -12.04 5.68 1.45
N LEU A 74 -11.39 5.65 2.62
CA LEU A 74 -10.36 4.64 2.93
C LEU A 74 -10.94 3.23 3.01
N CYS A 75 -12.13 3.08 3.57
CA CYS A 75 -12.79 1.78 3.65
C CYS A 75 -13.05 1.23 2.24
N GLU A 76 -13.62 2.05 1.35
CA GLU A 76 -13.89 1.67 -0.03
C GLU A 76 -12.61 1.30 -0.78
N ARG A 77 -11.58 2.15 -0.71
CA ARG A 77 -10.27 1.88 -1.33
C ARG A 77 -9.61 0.61 -0.80
N LEU A 78 -9.75 0.32 0.49
CA LEU A 78 -9.21 -0.89 1.08
C LEU A 78 -9.94 -2.14 0.57
N ASP A 79 -11.27 -2.07 0.47
CA ASP A 79 -12.09 -3.17 -0.05
C ASP A 79 -11.81 -3.40 -1.55
N GLU A 80 -11.66 -2.34 -2.35
CA GLU A 80 -11.22 -2.41 -3.76
C GLU A 80 -9.86 -3.08 -3.91
N VAL A 81 -8.87 -2.67 -3.11
CA VAL A 81 -7.53 -3.27 -3.12
C VAL A 81 -7.62 -4.74 -2.75
N PHE A 82 -8.44 -5.13 -1.76
CA PHE A 82 -8.56 -6.54 -1.38
C PHE A 82 -9.26 -7.39 -2.42
N LEU A 83 -10.22 -6.80 -3.14
CA LEU A 83 -10.88 -7.44 -4.27
C LEU A 83 -9.90 -7.64 -5.42
N ALA A 84 -9.18 -6.57 -5.82
CA ALA A 84 -8.15 -6.62 -6.85
C ALA A 84 -7.00 -7.56 -6.46
N CYS A 85 -6.71 -7.71 -5.17
CA CYS A 85 -5.72 -8.64 -4.69
C CYS A 85 -6.25 -10.09 -4.56
N GLY A 86 -6.97 -10.57 -5.57
CA GLY A 86 -7.43 -11.96 -5.65
C GLY A 86 -8.55 -12.31 -4.65
N ASP A 87 -9.43 -11.36 -4.38
CA ASP A 87 -10.58 -11.47 -3.44
C ASP A 87 -10.19 -12.08 -2.09
N LEU A 88 -9.28 -11.39 -1.39
CA LEU A 88 -8.84 -11.82 -0.07
C LEU A 88 -10.01 -11.91 0.93
N SER A 89 -10.92 -10.93 0.85
CA SER A 89 -12.09 -10.85 1.75
C SER A 89 -13.00 -12.07 1.59
N GLY A 90 -13.34 -12.46 0.36
CA GLY A 90 -14.15 -13.65 0.10
C GLY A 90 -13.44 -14.96 0.49
N LYS A 91 -12.14 -15.09 0.20
CA LYS A 91 -11.34 -16.25 0.63
C LYS A 91 -11.30 -16.42 2.15
N ILE A 92 -11.22 -15.33 2.88
CA ILE A 92 -11.20 -15.35 4.34
C ILE A 92 -12.58 -15.66 4.93
N ALA A 93 -13.66 -15.20 4.28
CA ALA A 93 -15.02 -15.48 4.71
C ALA A 93 -15.39 -16.96 4.51
N THR A 94 -14.83 -17.60 3.48
CA THR A 94 -15.11 -19.01 3.13
C THR A 94 -14.18 -20.00 3.82
N ALA A 95 -12.96 -19.60 4.18
CA ALA A 95 -12.01 -20.47 4.88
C ALA A 95 -12.40 -20.74 6.33
N ALA A 96 -12.10 -21.94 6.83
CA ALA A 96 -12.36 -22.29 8.24
C ALA A 96 -11.44 -21.52 9.19
N SER A 97 -10.26 -21.10 8.73
CA SER A 97 -9.38 -20.21 9.47
C SER A 97 -8.46 -19.39 8.55
N ALA A 98 -7.95 -18.26 9.07
CA ALA A 98 -6.94 -17.46 8.37
C ALA A 98 -5.65 -18.26 8.10
N ARG A 99 -5.41 -19.34 8.83
CA ARG A 99 -4.25 -20.23 8.62
C ARG A 99 -4.31 -20.93 7.27
N GLU A 100 -5.50 -21.35 6.84
CA GLU A 100 -5.68 -22.01 5.54
C GLU A 100 -5.35 -21.07 4.39
N VAL A 101 -5.86 -19.84 4.46
CA VAL A 101 -5.57 -18.78 3.47
C VAL A 101 -4.09 -18.42 3.45
N ARG A 102 -3.39 -18.48 4.59
CA ARG A 102 -1.93 -18.27 4.66
C ARG A 102 -1.11 -19.38 4.00
N GLY A 103 -1.71 -20.52 3.68
CA GLY A 103 -1.04 -21.72 3.21
C GLY A 103 -0.81 -22.72 4.35
N LEU A 104 -1.15 -23.99 4.07
CA LEU A 104 -0.93 -25.11 5.00
C LEU A 104 0.57 -25.42 5.14
N LYS A 105 0.93 -26.11 6.22
CA LYS A 105 2.32 -26.55 6.45
C LYS A 105 2.77 -27.48 5.30
N GLY A 106 3.91 -27.18 4.70
CA GLY A 106 4.43 -27.89 3.52
C GLY A 106 3.81 -27.46 2.18
N LYS A 107 2.82 -26.55 2.21
CA LYS A 107 2.18 -25.94 1.03
C LYS A 107 2.15 -24.42 1.16
N GLU A 108 3.12 -23.83 1.85
CA GLU A 108 3.17 -22.38 2.11
C GLU A 108 3.19 -21.56 0.82
N GLY A 109 3.76 -22.09 -0.27
CA GLY A 109 3.76 -21.44 -1.57
C GLY A 109 2.36 -21.23 -2.17
N GLN A 110 1.37 -22.05 -1.80
CA GLN A 110 -0.02 -21.87 -2.24
C GLN A 110 -0.77 -20.84 -1.38
N GLY A 111 -0.13 -20.34 -0.32
CA GLY A 111 -0.72 -19.32 0.54
C GLY A 111 -0.91 -18.00 -0.20
N HIS A 112 -1.90 -17.23 0.25
CA HIS A 112 -2.22 -15.93 -0.33
C HIS A 112 -1.17 -14.87 0.05
N PRO A 113 -0.55 -14.18 -0.93
CA PRO A 113 0.48 -13.16 -0.70
C PRO A 113 0.04 -12.03 0.21
N MET A 114 -1.18 -11.50 0.03
CA MET A 114 -1.72 -10.44 0.91
C MET A 114 -1.85 -10.84 2.39
N MET A 115 -1.72 -12.10 2.76
CA MET A 115 -1.63 -12.48 4.18
C MET A 115 -0.24 -12.23 4.79
N ARG A 116 0.69 -11.63 4.05
CA ARG A 116 2.04 -11.26 4.50
C ARG A 116 2.15 -9.74 4.63
N PRO A 117 2.48 -9.21 5.82
CA PRO A 117 2.64 -7.77 6.04
C PRO A 117 3.55 -7.05 5.04
N VAL A 118 4.71 -7.64 4.70
CA VAL A 118 5.64 -7.06 3.73
C VAL A 118 5.01 -6.84 2.35
N ILE A 119 4.14 -7.76 1.94
CA ILE A 119 3.44 -7.68 0.65
C ILE A 119 2.32 -6.63 0.70
N GLN A 120 1.57 -6.56 1.81
CA GLN A 120 0.55 -5.52 1.99
C GLN A 120 1.16 -4.11 1.87
N LYS A 121 2.30 -3.87 2.53
CA LYS A 121 3.01 -2.58 2.44
C LYS A 121 3.53 -2.31 1.03
N ALA A 122 4.13 -3.31 0.38
CA ALA A 122 4.68 -3.17 -0.96
C ALA A 122 3.58 -2.84 -2.00
N VAL A 123 2.43 -3.52 -1.93
CA VAL A 123 1.28 -3.25 -2.81
C VAL A 123 0.76 -1.84 -2.61
N GLY A 124 0.52 -1.42 -1.36
CA GLY A 124 0.06 -0.07 -1.08
C GLY A 124 1.04 1.00 -1.59
N ARG A 125 2.33 0.80 -1.35
CA ARG A 125 3.39 1.71 -1.80
C ARG A 125 3.47 1.81 -3.32
N VAL A 126 3.47 0.69 -4.04
CA VAL A 126 3.55 0.69 -5.51
C VAL A 126 2.30 1.31 -6.12
N LEU A 127 1.12 1.02 -5.57
CA LEU A 127 -0.13 1.65 -6.02
C LEU A 127 -0.04 3.18 -5.90
N LYS A 128 0.41 3.68 -4.74
CA LYS A 128 0.67 5.10 -4.54
C LYS A 128 1.66 5.65 -5.59
N GLU A 129 2.85 5.04 -5.69
CA GLU A 129 3.92 5.52 -6.58
C GLU A 129 3.47 5.59 -8.06
N ILE A 130 2.79 4.56 -8.57
CA ILE A 130 2.31 4.54 -9.97
C ILE A 130 1.26 5.64 -10.20
N THR A 131 0.33 5.81 -9.26
CA THR A 131 -0.74 6.83 -9.38
C THR A 131 -0.21 8.26 -9.25
N GLU A 132 0.71 8.52 -8.33
CA GLU A 132 1.33 9.84 -8.14
C GLU A 132 2.21 10.24 -9.33
N GLN A 133 2.88 9.27 -9.96
CA GLN A 133 3.66 9.51 -11.18
C GLN A 133 2.77 9.70 -12.42
N GLY A 134 1.44 9.54 -12.30
CA GLY A 134 0.50 9.67 -13.40
C GLY A 134 0.70 8.61 -14.51
N GLN A 135 1.38 7.49 -14.19
CA GLN A 135 1.63 6.43 -15.15
C GLN A 135 0.34 5.68 -15.49
N LEU A 136 -0.49 5.40 -14.49
CA LEU A 136 -1.78 4.74 -14.61
C LEU A 136 -2.77 5.34 -13.61
N THR A 137 -4.06 5.31 -13.93
CA THR A 137 -5.10 5.62 -12.93
C THR A 137 -5.20 4.51 -11.89
N ARG A 138 -5.86 4.80 -10.76
CA ARG A 138 -6.07 3.81 -9.70
C ARG A 138 -6.78 2.57 -10.23
N GLU A 139 -7.82 2.77 -11.04
CA GLU A 139 -8.64 1.70 -11.63
C GLU A 139 -7.80 0.81 -12.55
N GLU A 140 -6.92 1.41 -13.37
CA GLU A 140 -6.02 0.68 -14.25
C GLU A 140 -5.00 -0.17 -13.47
N VAL A 141 -4.40 0.40 -12.40
CA VAL A 141 -3.48 -0.34 -11.53
C VAL A 141 -4.20 -1.51 -10.86
N LEU A 142 -5.38 -1.27 -10.28
CA LEU A 142 -6.18 -2.31 -9.64
C LEU A 142 -6.61 -3.40 -10.64
N HIS A 143 -6.96 -3.01 -11.88
CA HIS A 143 -7.27 -3.97 -12.93
C HIS A 143 -6.07 -4.88 -13.22
N ARG A 144 -4.87 -4.32 -13.40
CA ARG A 144 -3.65 -5.11 -13.64
C ARG A 144 -3.30 -5.99 -12.44
N LEU A 145 -3.44 -5.46 -11.23
CA LEU A 145 -3.23 -6.18 -9.98
C LEU A 145 -4.15 -7.41 -9.85
N SER A 146 -5.39 -7.31 -10.36
CA SER A 146 -6.35 -8.42 -10.41
C SER A 146 -5.99 -9.55 -11.37
N LYS A 147 -5.07 -9.30 -12.31
CA LYS A 147 -4.59 -10.31 -13.26
C LYS A 147 -3.40 -11.10 -12.75
N LEU A 148 -2.78 -10.67 -11.64
CA LEU A 148 -1.65 -11.39 -11.06
C LEU A 148 -2.09 -12.72 -10.44
N ASP A 149 -1.21 -13.71 -10.49
CA ASP A 149 -1.41 -14.96 -9.76
C ASP A 149 -1.15 -14.73 -8.26
N TRP A 150 -2.19 -14.82 -7.45
CA TRP A 150 -2.16 -14.62 -5.99
C TRP A 150 -1.73 -15.87 -5.20
N SER A 151 -0.70 -16.57 -5.68
CA SER A 151 0.02 -17.64 -4.98
C SER A 151 1.42 -17.15 -4.60
N LEU A 152 1.85 -17.37 -3.35
CA LEU A 152 3.18 -16.96 -2.87
C LEU A 152 4.37 -17.52 -3.68
N ALA A 153 4.22 -18.68 -4.32
CA ALA A 153 5.26 -19.27 -5.16
C ALA A 153 5.35 -18.60 -6.55
N SER A 154 4.33 -17.85 -6.95
CA SER A 154 4.24 -17.19 -8.25
C SER A 154 4.87 -15.79 -8.21
N GLY A 155 5.17 -15.28 -9.40
CA GLY A 155 5.63 -13.92 -9.58
C GLY A 155 4.52 -12.89 -9.34
N PRO A 156 4.81 -11.71 -8.76
CA PRO A 156 6.11 -11.20 -8.30
C PRO A 156 6.47 -11.60 -6.85
N TRP A 157 5.63 -12.38 -6.18
CA TRP A 157 5.71 -12.65 -4.74
C TRP A 157 6.92 -13.52 -4.35
N CYS A 158 7.36 -14.38 -5.26
CA CYS A 158 8.55 -15.20 -5.08
C CYS A 158 9.85 -14.39 -4.88
N SER A 159 9.83 -13.06 -5.11
CA SER A 159 10.92 -12.14 -4.73
C SER A 159 11.14 -12.05 -3.22
N VAL A 160 10.08 -12.28 -2.42
CA VAL A 160 10.15 -12.30 -0.95
C VAL A 160 9.80 -13.67 -0.38
N PHE A 161 9.59 -14.67 -1.22
CA PHE A 161 9.27 -16.04 -0.81
C PHE A 161 10.20 -17.04 -1.51
N ASN A 162 11.07 -17.69 -0.72
CA ASN A 162 11.95 -18.71 -1.25
C ASN A 162 11.18 -20.04 -1.36
N VAL A 163 10.83 -20.38 -2.61
CA VAL A 163 10.08 -21.60 -2.95
C VAL A 163 10.80 -22.88 -2.51
N ALA A 164 12.14 -22.90 -2.48
CA ALA A 164 12.88 -24.14 -2.20
C ALA A 164 12.83 -24.54 -0.72
N ASN A 165 12.75 -23.57 0.20
CA ASN A 165 12.70 -23.83 1.64
C ASN A 165 11.35 -23.43 2.27
N SER A 166 10.39 -22.96 1.48
CA SER A 166 9.06 -22.54 1.91
C SER A 166 9.09 -21.47 3.02
N ARG A 167 10.02 -20.52 2.93
CA ARG A 167 10.19 -19.42 3.90
C ARG A 167 10.19 -18.06 3.21
N MET A 168 9.74 -17.05 3.95
CA MET A 168 9.88 -15.67 3.52
C MET A 168 11.36 -15.29 3.56
N ALA A 169 11.85 -14.64 2.50
CA ALA A 169 13.13 -13.97 2.52
C ALA A 169 12.98 -12.69 3.36
N VAL A 170 13.90 -12.49 4.30
CA VAL A 170 13.89 -11.34 5.21
C VAL A 170 15.07 -10.46 4.84
N GLY A 171 14.84 -9.17 4.65
CA GLY A 171 15.89 -8.21 4.31
C GLY A 171 15.35 -7.04 3.50
N LYS A 172 16.10 -5.94 3.53
CA LYS A 172 15.79 -4.74 2.76
C LYS A 172 15.83 -5.03 1.25
N ASP A 173 16.87 -5.73 0.79
CA ASP A 173 17.08 -6.04 -0.62
C ASP A 173 15.93 -6.86 -1.24
N ASN A 174 15.40 -7.85 -0.51
CA ASN A 174 14.24 -8.62 -0.99
C ASN A 174 12.96 -7.76 -1.06
N THR A 175 12.82 -6.81 -0.14
CA THR A 175 11.68 -5.89 -0.13
C THR A 175 11.77 -4.90 -1.29
N GLU A 176 12.96 -4.36 -1.55
CA GLU A 176 13.23 -3.48 -2.70
C GLU A 176 13.05 -4.24 -4.02
N LEU A 177 13.52 -5.49 -4.09
CA LEU A 177 13.28 -6.36 -5.24
C LEU A 177 11.78 -6.59 -5.47
N LEU A 178 10.98 -6.82 -4.43
CA LEU A 178 9.53 -6.95 -4.59
C LEU A 178 8.90 -5.67 -5.16
N LEU A 179 9.32 -4.49 -4.70
CA LEU A 179 8.84 -3.22 -5.26
C LEU A 179 9.19 -3.10 -6.74
N THR A 180 10.45 -3.36 -7.11
CA THR A 180 10.92 -3.34 -8.50
C THR A 180 10.16 -4.33 -9.38
N MET A 181 9.94 -5.55 -8.88
CA MET A 181 9.20 -6.58 -9.61
C MET A 181 7.71 -6.24 -9.73
N LEU A 182 7.09 -5.64 -8.72
CA LEU A 182 5.72 -5.15 -8.82
C LEU A 182 5.60 -4.03 -9.87
N HIS A 183 6.53 -3.08 -9.91
CA HIS A 183 6.59 -2.07 -10.97
C HIS A 183 6.74 -2.71 -12.34
N ALA A 184 7.61 -3.71 -12.50
CA ALA A 184 7.81 -4.41 -13.76
C ALA A 184 6.55 -5.17 -14.25
N HIS A 185 5.66 -5.58 -13.35
CA HIS A 185 4.39 -6.23 -13.70
C HIS A 185 3.25 -5.25 -13.95
N LEU A 186 3.19 -4.18 -13.16
CA LEU A 186 2.04 -3.30 -13.12
C LEU A 186 2.21 -2.11 -14.05
N ALA A 187 3.39 -1.50 -14.09
CA ALA A 187 3.65 -0.30 -14.88
C ALA A 187 5.13 -0.20 -15.32
N PRO A 188 5.67 -1.17 -16.08
CA PRO A 188 7.03 -1.05 -16.58
C PRO A 188 7.16 0.17 -17.49
N SER A 189 8.16 1.01 -17.21
CA SER A 189 8.43 2.23 -17.98
C SER A 189 9.10 1.96 -19.34
N SER A 190 9.77 0.82 -19.48
CA SER A 190 10.46 0.41 -20.71
C SER A 190 10.86 -1.06 -20.68
N LEU A 191 11.24 -1.61 -21.84
CA LEU A 191 11.88 -2.92 -21.92
C LEU A 191 13.18 -3.00 -21.11
N GLN A 192 13.93 -1.90 -21.00
CA GLN A 192 15.16 -1.87 -20.21
C GLN A 192 14.88 -1.99 -18.71
N ALA A 193 13.81 -1.37 -18.22
CA ALA A 193 13.38 -1.51 -16.83
C ALA A 193 13.03 -2.97 -16.50
N ILE A 194 12.35 -3.68 -17.41
CA ILE A 194 12.03 -5.11 -17.27
C ILE A 194 13.32 -5.94 -17.22
N LYS A 195 14.27 -5.69 -18.13
CA LYS A 195 15.56 -6.40 -18.15
C LYS A 195 16.35 -6.20 -16.87
N ASN A 196 16.41 -4.96 -16.38
CA ASN A 196 17.07 -4.64 -15.11
C ASN A 196 16.39 -5.38 -13.95
N ALA A 197 15.06 -5.32 -13.84
CA ALA A 197 14.30 -6.01 -12.79
C ALA A 197 14.57 -7.54 -12.78
N ARG A 198 14.59 -8.18 -13.96
CA ARG A 198 14.89 -9.62 -14.07
C ARG A 198 16.35 -9.96 -13.75
N ARG A 199 17.29 -9.08 -14.10
CA ARG A 199 18.70 -9.23 -13.73
C ARG A 199 18.85 -9.13 -12.22
N ASP A 200 18.30 -8.09 -11.60
CA ASP A 200 18.37 -7.86 -10.16
C ASP A 200 17.70 -9.01 -9.40
N TYR A 201 16.59 -9.57 -9.92
CA TYR A 201 15.98 -10.80 -9.39
C TYR A 201 16.97 -11.97 -9.39
N LYS A 202 17.69 -12.19 -10.51
CA LYS A 202 18.67 -13.28 -10.62
C LYS A 202 19.86 -13.07 -9.68
N GLU A 203 20.34 -11.84 -9.53
CA GLU A 203 21.45 -11.50 -8.65
C GLU A 203 21.09 -11.72 -7.17
N ILE A 204 19.92 -11.27 -6.74
CA ILE A 204 19.49 -11.36 -5.34
C ILE A 204 19.03 -12.77 -4.97
N THR A 205 18.27 -13.43 -5.84
CA THR A 205 17.67 -14.76 -5.53
C THR A 205 18.52 -15.94 -6.00
N GLY A 206 19.51 -15.70 -6.87
CA GLY A 206 20.32 -16.73 -7.51
C GLY A 206 19.58 -17.55 -8.57
N ARG A 207 18.37 -17.15 -8.99
CA ARG A 207 17.51 -17.93 -9.89
C ARG A 207 16.99 -17.09 -11.05
N GLN A 208 16.78 -17.73 -12.19
CA GLN A 208 16.14 -17.06 -13.32
C GLN A 208 14.66 -16.78 -12.99
N TYR A 209 14.20 -15.58 -13.30
CA TYR A 209 12.79 -15.23 -13.14
C TYR A 209 11.91 -15.99 -14.14
N SER A 210 10.82 -16.59 -13.64
CA SER A 210 10.00 -17.54 -14.41
C SER A 210 9.16 -16.90 -15.52
N ILE A 211 8.76 -15.64 -15.36
CA ILE A 211 7.97 -14.91 -16.37
C ILE A 211 8.92 -14.29 -17.39
N SER A 212 8.56 -14.41 -18.66
CA SER A 212 9.40 -13.96 -19.77
C SER A 212 9.38 -12.42 -19.89
N GLU A 213 10.38 -11.88 -20.58
CA GLU A 213 10.40 -10.46 -20.95
C GLU A 213 9.21 -10.07 -21.83
N ALA A 214 8.81 -10.96 -22.75
CA ALA A 214 7.69 -10.71 -23.66
C ALA A 214 6.37 -10.58 -22.89
N ASP A 215 6.14 -11.45 -21.90
CA ASP A 215 4.92 -11.41 -21.08
C ASP A 215 4.84 -10.11 -20.28
N LEU A 216 5.95 -9.66 -19.69
CA LEU A 216 6.02 -8.40 -18.94
C LEU A 216 5.91 -7.17 -19.85
N ALA A 217 6.39 -7.26 -21.09
CA ALA A 217 6.36 -6.16 -22.05
C ALA A 217 4.94 -5.74 -22.45
N HIS A 218 3.95 -6.63 -22.35
CA HIS A 218 2.54 -6.29 -22.58
C HIS A 218 2.00 -5.24 -21.61
N ALA A 219 2.63 -5.08 -20.45
CA ALA A 219 2.25 -4.07 -19.46
C ALA A 219 2.97 -2.72 -19.65
N ILE A 220 3.81 -2.54 -20.67
CA ILE A 220 4.54 -1.27 -20.85
C ILE A 220 3.54 -0.13 -21.01
N VAL A 221 3.71 0.87 -20.14
CA VAL A 221 2.94 2.10 -20.20
C VAL A 221 3.57 2.95 -21.31
N GLY A 222 2.85 3.16 -22.41
CA GLY A 222 3.23 4.17 -23.38
C GLY A 222 3.24 5.52 -22.68
N VAL A 223 4.30 6.33 -22.87
CA VAL A 223 4.42 7.65 -22.23
C VAL A 223 3.20 8.49 -22.62
N ALA A 224 2.22 8.59 -21.72
CA ALA A 224 1.13 9.53 -21.87
C ALA A 224 1.70 10.95 -21.70
N PRO A 225 1.28 11.94 -22.52
CA PRO A 225 1.72 13.31 -22.34
C PRO A 225 1.34 13.77 -20.93
N ALA A 226 2.28 14.41 -20.24
CA ALA A 226 2.14 14.88 -18.87
C ALA A 226 0.79 15.59 -18.70
N ARG A 227 -0.07 15.06 -17.81
CA ARG A 227 -1.28 15.79 -17.42
C ARG A 227 -0.83 17.13 -16.83
N PRO A 228 -1.45 18.26 -17.22
CA PRO A 228 -1.16 19.52 -16.57
C PRO A 228 -1.46 19.33 -15.08
N VAL A 229 -0.44 19.59 -14.26
CA VAL A 229 -0.63 19.74 -12.82
C VAL A 229 -1.66 20.83 -12.68
N VAL A 230 -2.85 20.49 -12.17
CA VAL A 230 -3.82 21.49 -11.74
C VAL A 230 -3.14 22.19 -10.56
N GLY A 231 -2.47 23.30 -10.87
CA GLY A 231 -1.90 24.20 -9.89
C GLY A 231 -3.02 24.60 -8.95
N THR A 232 -2.85 24.29 -7.67
CA THR A 232 -3.54 24.96 -6.60
C THR A 232 -3.06 26.41 -6.56
N ASP A 233 -3.52 27.22 -7.50
CA ASP A 233 -3.46 28.68 -7.46
C ASP A 233 -4.71 29.17 -6.72
N VAL A 234 -4.83 28.87 -5.43
CA VAL A 234 -5.81 29.54 -4.56
C VAL A 234 -5.28 29.61 -3.13
N ILE A 235 -4.10 30.20 -2.89
CA ILE A 235 -3.80 30.89 -1.61
C ILE A 235 -2.77 32.00 -1.89
N GLU A 236 -3.18 33.07 -2.57
CA GLU A 236 -2.45 34.36 -2.48
C GLU A 236 -3.40 35.58 -2.38
N GLU A 237 -4.73 35.39 -2.42
CA GLU A 237 -5.71 36.49 -2.30
C GLU A 237 -6.27 36.71 -0.88
N LEU A 238 -5.90 35.89 0.11
CA LEU A 238 -6.39 36.08 1.50
C LEU A 238 -5.40 36.85 2.40
N SER A 239 -4.25 37.29 1.88
CA SER A 239 -3.27 38.07 2.64
C SER A 239 -3.43 39.59 2.50
N GLU A 240 -4.02 40.07 1.40
CA GLU A 240 -4.22 41.51 1.20
C GLU A 240 -5.47 42.06 1.89
N VAL A 241 -6.53 41.26 2.05
CA VAL A 241 -7.77 41.73 2.73
C VAL A 241 -7.56 41.89 4.25
N ALA A 242 -6.66 41.10 4.85
CA ALA A 242 -6.35 41.21 6.28
C ALA A 242 -5.43 42.39 6.63
N GLN A 243 -4.76 43.00 5.64
CA GLN A 243 -3.89 44.16 5.86
C GLN A 243 -4.61 45.49 5.60
N SER A 244 -5.71 45.52 4.83
CA SER A 244 -6.49 46.75 4.64
C SER A 244 -7.40 47.07 5.84
N GLU A 245 -7.92 46.07 6.54
CA GLU A 245 -8.80 46.29 7.71
C GLU A 245 -8.04 46.72 8.99
N LEU A 246 -6.71 46.58 9.03
CA LEU A 246 -5.88 47.04 10.16
C LEU A 246 -5.38 48.48 10.02
N ASN A 247 -5.39 49.06 8.81
CA ASN A 247 -4.93 50.43 8.58
C ASN A 247 -6.04 51.49 8.63
N GLU A 248 -7.32 51.12 8.64
CA GLU A 248 -8.45 52.07 8.81
C GLU A 248 -8.80 52.37 10.27
N VAL A 249 -8.17 51.69 11.25
CA VAL A 249 -8.46 51.90 12.68
C VAL A 249 -7.49 52.89 13.35
N GLU A 250 -6.35 53.21 12.73
CA GLU A 250 -5.34 54.12 13.32
C GLU A 250 -5.42 55.59 12.84
N SER A 251 -6.33 55.96 11.94
CA SER A 251 -6.39 57.34 11.40
C SER A 251 -7.38 58.29 12.10
N ASP A 252 -8.11 57.84 13.12
CA ASP A 252 -9.20 58.63 13.74
C ASP A 252 -8.90 59.12 15.18
N SER A 253 -7.64 59.16 15.60
CA SER A 253 -7.27 59.69 16.92
C SER A 253 -6.05 60.61 16.91
N GLU A 254 -6.13 61.77 16.26
CA GLU A 254 -5.24 62.90 16.56
C GLU A 254 -5.79 64.23 15.98
N THR A 255 -6.80 64.80 16.65
CA THR A 255 -7.03 66.27 16.64
C THR A 255 -7.61 66.70 17.98
N ASP A 256 -6.74 67.29 18.81
CA ASP A 256 -7.05 68.31 19.82
C ASP A 256 -5.84 69.26 19.92
#